data_AF-A0A0N5CQ89-F1
#
_entry.id   AF-A0A0N5CQ89-F1
#
_cell.length_a   1.000
_cell.length_b   1.000
_cell.length_c   1.000
_cell.angle_alpha   90.00
_cell.angle_beta   90.00
_cell.angle_gamma   90.00
#
_symmetry.space_group_name_H-M   'P 1'
#
loop_
_entity.id
_entity.type
_entity.pdbx_description
1 polymer ?
#
loop_
_entity_poly.entity_id
_entity_poly.type
_entity_poly.pdbx_seq_one_letter_code
_entity_poly.pdbx_strand_id
1 'polypeptide(L)'
;MKGLTDARCGKCSGTVGAGGFIANNRLWHRNHFHCSICNENITREYYVNNDGNATCVACTRKAPEPCYRCGSAISETYLQAMGHCWHQKCFLCTACKKPFPSGRYWLLNGDPYDNDCYWGARLDAQRLSK
;
A
#
# COMPACT_ATOMS: atom_id res chain seq x y z
N MET A 1 36.22 15.02 22.40
CA MET A 1 35.03 14.39 21.76
C MET A 1 35.05 12.92 22.13
N LYS A 2 34.18 12.45 23.05
CA LYS A 2 34.14 11.03 23.43
C LYS A 2 33.44 10.25 22.31
N GLY A 3 34.20 9.41 21.62
CA GLY A 3 33.73 8.64 20.47
C GLY A 3 32.65 7.64 20.85
N LEU A 4 31.88 7.20 19.85
CA LEU A 4 30.82 6.18 19.91
C LEU A 4 31.29 4.77 20.36
N THR A 5 32.39 4.64 21.09
CA THR A 5 33.12 3.38 21.29
C THR A 5 32.48 2.41 22.29
N ASP A 6 31.52 2.85 23.11
CA ASP A 6 30.84 2.01 24.12
C ASP A 6 29.38 1.66 23.80
N ALA A 7 28.85 2.12 22.67
CA ALA A 7 27.45 1.84 22.33
C ALA A 7 27.25 0.35 22.00
N ARG A 8 26.40 -0.32 22.77
CA ARG A 8 26.13 -1.76 22.67
C ARG A 8 24.91 -2.04 21.79
N CYS A 9 24.94 -3.16 21.08
CA CYS A 9 23.86 -3.61 20.21
C CYS A 9 22.56 -3.82 21.01
N GLY A 10 21.44 -3.30 20.50
CA GLY A 10 20.11 -3.46 21.11
C GLY A 10 19.65 -4.92 21.29
N LYS A 11 20.16 -5.86 20.48
CA LYS A 11 19.83 -7.31 20.56
C LYS A 11 20.82 -8.11 21.41
N CYS A 12 22.11 -8.10 21.06
CA CYS A 12 23.11 -9.00 21.64
C CYS A 12 23.99 -8.35 22.71
N SER A 13 23.84 -7.04 22.95
CA SER A 13 24.74 -6.25 23.80
C SER A 13 26.22 -6.29 23.39
N GLY A 14 26.60 -6.82 22.22
CA GLY A 14 27.96 -6.70 21.70
C GLY A 14 28.31 -5.26 21.31
N THR A 15 29.59 -4.90 21.31
CA THR A 15 30.06 -3.62 20.75
C THR A 15 29.80 -3.58 19.25
N VAL A 16 29.27 -2.46 18.76
CA VAL A 16 28.95 -2.32 17.34
C VAL A 16 30.09 -1.54 16.65
N GLY A 17 30.81 -2.23 15.79
CA GLY A 17 31.93 -1.65 15.03
C GLY A 17 31.50 -0.74 13.86
N ALA A 18 32.47 -0.39 13.02
CA ALA A 18 32.23 0.39 11.80
C ALA A 18 31.23 -0.34 10.88
N GLY A 19 30.09 0.29 10.62
CA GLY A 19 29.00 -0.29 9.81
C GLY A 19 27.74 -0.64 10.59
N GLY A 20 27.70 -0.41 11.90
CA GLY A 20 26.47 -0.32 12.66
C GLY A 20 25.58 0.85 12.28
N PHE A 21 24.34 0.82 12.73
CA PHE A 21 23.39 1.90 12.49
C PHE A 21 22.46 2.10 13.68
N ILE A 22 21.92 3.31 13.78
CA ILE A 22 21.01 3.70 14.85
C ILE A 22 19.58 3.47 14.37
N ALA A 23 18.78 2.75 15.17
CA ALA A 23 17.36 2.54 14.97
C ALA A 23 16.67 2.43 16.33
N ASN A 24 15.46 2.96 16.45
CA ASN A 24 14.68 2.99 17.68
C ASN A 24 15.51 3.49 18.89
N ASN A 25 16.24 4.59 18.71
CA ASN A 25 17.14 5.20 19.71
C ASN A 25 18.23 4.27 20.29
N ARG A 26 18.59 3.18 19.60
CA ARG A 26 19.66 2.24 20.00
C ARG A 26 20.59 1.96 18.83
N LEU A 27 21.80 1.47 19.13
CA LEU A 27 22.77 1.04 18.12
C LEU A 27 22.56 -0.45 17.79
N TRP A 28 22.73 -0.83 16.52
CA TRP A 28 22.48 -2.20 16.05
C TRP A 28 23.54 -2.67 15.06
N HIS A 29 23.86 -3.97 15.11
CA HIS A 29 24.46 -4.66 13.98
C HIS A 29 23.44 -4.77 12.84
N ARG A 30 23.89 -4.71 11.58
CA ARG A 30 23.02 -4.85 10.39
C ARG A 30 22.10 -6.06 10.44
N ASN A 31 22.62 -7.19 10.93
CA ASN A 31 21.90 -8.47 10.96
C ASN A 31 21.06 -8.67 12.24
N HIS A 32 21.08 -7.73 13.17
CA HIS A 32 20.38 -7.86 14.46
C HIS A 32 19.09 -7.04 14.52
N PHE A 33 18.84 -6.17 13.55
CA PHE A 33 17.60 -5.41 13.44
C PHE A 33 16.79 -5.92 12.24
N HIS A 34 15.88 -6.85 12.53
CA HIS A 34 15.11 -7.62 11.57
C HIS A 34 13.62 -7.46 11.84
N CYS A 35 12.81 -7.68 10.80
CA CYS A 35 11.37 -7.69 10.91
C CYS A 35 10.90 -8.88 11.76
N SER A 36 10.06 -8.62 12.76
CA SER A 36 9.47 -9.65 13.61
C SER A 36 8.51 -10.60 12.86
N ILE A 37 8.08 -10.24 11.65
CA ILE A 37 7.17 -11.04 10.82
C ILE A 37 7.95 -11.86 9.77
N CYS A 38 8.78 -11.24 8.93
CA CYS A 38 9.48 -11.92 7.85
C CYS A 38 10.95 -12.23 8.13
N ASN A 39 11.50 -11.80 9.27
CA ASN A 39 12.90 -11.97 9.67
C ASN A 39 13.95 -11.33 8.74
N GLU A 40 13.53 -10.60 7.70
CA GLU A 40 14.44 -9.83 6.85
C GLU A 40 15.04 -8.62 7.58
N ASN A 41 16.28 -8.27 7.22
CA ASN A 41 16.96 -7.09 7.75
C ASN A 41 16.21 -5.81 7.38
N ILE A 42 15.89 -4.99 8.38
CA ILE A 42 15.25 -3.70 8.17
C ILE A 42 16.34 -2.67 7.89
N THR A 43 16.38 -2.16 6.65
CA THR A 43 17.36 -1.15 6.20
C THR A 43 16.79 0.25 6.05
N ARG A 44 15.45 0.38 6.09
CA ARG A 44 14.73 1.64 5.83
C ARG A 44 13.66 1.87 6.90
N GLU A 45 12.43 2.12 6.47
CA GLU A 45 11.27 2.42 7.30
C GLU A 45 10.76 1.17 8.03
N TYR A 46 10.27 1.38 9.25
CA TYR A 46 9.70 0.35 10.10
C TYR A 46 8.71 0.94 11.10
N TYR A 47 7.91 0.07 11.69
CA TYR A 47 7.06 0.35 12.82
C TYR A 47 7.52 -0.45 14.04
N VAL A 48 7.36 0.08 15.24
CA VAL A 48 7.67 -0.61 16.49
C VAL A 48 6.39 -0.73 17.30
N ASN A 49 6.06 -1.95 17.74
CA ASN A 49 4.91 -2.16 18.62
C ASN A 49 5.28 -1.84 20.08
N ASN A 50 4.30 -1.93 21.00
CA ASN A 50 4.52 -1.63 22.42
C ASN A 50 5.55 -2.57 23.10
N ASP A 51 5.78 -3.76 22.55
CA ASP A 51 6.76 -4.72 23.06
C ASP A 51 8.18 -4.46 22.54
N GLY A 52 8.37 -3.44 21.70
CA GLY A 52 9.65 -3.12 21.08
C GLY A 52 9.98 -3.93 19.82
N ASN A 53 9.03 -4.73 19.32
CA ASN A 53 9.21 -5.52 18.10
C ASN A 53 9.12 -4.62 16.86
N ALA A 54 10.17 -4.63 16.04
CA ALA A 54 10.21 -3.92 14.79
C ALA A 54 9.55 -4.72 13.66
N THR A 55 8.74 -4.07 12.84
CA THR A 55 8.08 -4.66 11.67
C THR A 55 8.37 -3.79 10.44
N CYS A 56 8.81 -4.41 9.35
CA CYS A 56 9.07 -3.67 8.11
C CYS A 56 7.76 -3.18 7.47
N VAL A 57 7.84 -2.09 6.71
CA VAL A 57 6.66 -1.51 6.02
C VAL A 57 5.95 -2.53 5.12
N ALA A 58 6.69 -3.45 4.49
CA ALA A 58 6.12 -4.48 3.64
C ALA A 58 5.20 -5.43 4.44
N CYS A 59 5.60 -5.82 5.65
CA CYS A 59 4.80 -6.69 6.52
C CYS A 59 3.69 -5.95 7.27
N THR A 60 3.73 -4.62 7.38
CA THR A 60 2.61 -3.84 7.91
C THR A 60 1.55 -3.54 6.85
N ARG A 61 1.91 -3.55 5.57
CA ARG A 61 0.95 -3.34 4.48
C ARG A 61 0.05 -4.56 4.38
N LYS A 62 -1.24 -4.38 4.68
CA LYS A 62 -2.26 -5.37 4.36
C LYS A 62 -2.25 -5.59 2.84
N ALA A 63 -2.30 -6.85 2.41
CA ALA A 63 -2.52 -7.15 1.00
C ALA A 63 -3.84 -6.50 0.56
N PRO A 64 -3.91 -5.93 -0.66
CA PRO A 64 -5.18 -5.45 -1.18
C PRO A 64 -6.17 -6.62 -1.28
N GLU A 65 -7.44 -6.32 -1.03
CA GLU A 65 -8.52 -7.24 -1.41
C GLU A 65 -8.43 -7.59 -2.91
N PRO A 66 -8.92 -8.77 -3.33
CA PRO A 66 -8.97 -9.13 -4.75
C PRO A 66 -9.68 -8.06 -5.59
N CYS A 67 -9.27 -7.93 -6.84
CA CYS A 67 -9.82 -6.92 -7.74
C CYS A 67 -11.33 -7.09 -7.89
N TYR A 68 -12.10 -6.02 -7.63
CA TYR A 68 -13.57 -6.09 -7.63
C TYR A 68 -14.16 -6.53 -8.98
N ARG A 69 -13.52 -6.19 -10.11
CA ARG A 69 -14.03 -6.58 -11.43
C ARG A 69 -13.74 -8.04 -11.79
N CYS A 70 -12.51 -8.50 -11.59
CA CYS A 70 -12.05 -9.79 -12.11
C CYS A 70 -11.87 -10.87 -11.02
N GLY A 71 -11.97 -10.51 -9.75
CA GLY A 71 -11.79 -11.40 -8.61
C GLY A 71 -10.36 -11.89 -8.37
N SER A 72 -9.39 -11.51 -9.21
CA SER A 72 -8.00 -11.96 -9.09
C SER A 72 -7.21 -11.11 -8.09
N ALA A 73 -6.20 -11.71 -7.47
CA ALA A 73 -5.27 -11.01 -6.60
C ALA A 73 -4.57 -9.86 -7.32
N ILE A 74 -4.26 -8.80 -6.57
CA ILE A 74 -3.54 -7.63 -7.07
C ILE A 74 -2.13 -7.67 -6.47
N SER A 75 -1.14 -7.89 -7.33
CA SER A 75 0.29 -7.86 -6.97
C SER A 75 1.01 -6.58 -7.41
N GLU A 76 0.32 -5.72 -8.17
CA GLU A 76 0.82 -4.47 -8.73
C GLU A 76 0.25 -3.23 -8.02
N THR A 77 0.64 -2.04 -8.47
CA THR A 77 -0.01 -0.79 -8.03
C THR A 77 -1.48 -0.81 -8.41
N TYR A 78 -2.34 -0.43 -7.47
CA TYR A 78 -3.78 -0.55 -7.62
C TYR A 78 -4.52 0.74 -7.32
N LEU A 79 -5.80 0.76 -7.70
CA LEU A 79 -6.73 1.84 -7.42
C LEU A 79 -7.65 1.44 -6.27
N GLN A 80 -7.90 2.38 -5.36
CA GLN A 80 -9.01 2.31 -4.41
C GLN A 80 -10.11 3.25 -4.88
N ALA A 81 -11.25 2.69 -5.24
CA ALA A 81 -12.41 3.41 -5.70
C ALA A 81 -13.66 2.66 -5.28
N MET A 82 -14.71 3.40 -4.92
CA MET A 82 -16.01 2.82 -4.55
C MET A 82 -15.91 1.80 -3.41
N GLY A 83 -14.99 2.01 -2.45
CA GLY A 83 -14.78 1.09 -1.32
C GLY A 83 -14.05 -0.21 -1.67
N HIS A 84 -13.59 -0.40 -2.91
CA HIS A 84 -12.95 -1.62 -3.36
C HIS A 84 -11.57 -1.38 -4.00
N CYS A 85 -10.78 -2.45 -4.11
CA CYS A 85 -9.50 -2.47 -4.81
C CYS A 85 -9.69 -2.93 -6.28
N TRP A 86 -8.95 -2.31 -7.20
CA TRP A 86 -9.04 -2.58 -8.62
C TRP A 86 -7.66 -2.59 -9.28
N HIS A 87 -7.42 -3.49 -10.23
CA HIS A 87 -6.35 -3.27 -11.20
C HIS A 87 -6.65 -1.99 -11.98
N GLN A 88 -5.61 -1.24 -12.37
CA GLN A 88 -5.78 -0.02 -13.18
C GLN A 88 -6.53 -0.31 -14.49
N LYS A 89 -6.20 -1.43 -15.15
CA LYS A 89 -6.90 -1.91 -16.36
C LYS A 89 -8.33 -2.40 -16.12
N CYS A 90 -8.70 -2.67 -14.87
CA CYS A 90 -10.04 -3.13 -14.51
C CYS A 90 -10.94 -1.98 -14.07
N PHE A 91 -10.44 -0.77 -13.84
CA PHE A 91 -11.28 0.38 -13.53
C PHE A 91 -11.53 1.22 -14.80
N LEU A 92 -12.57 0.82 -15.55
CA LEU A 92 -12.92 1.38 -16.86
C LEU A 92 -14.38 1.82 -16.88
N CYS A 93 -14.72 2.76 -17.77
CA CYS A 93 -16.10 3.14 -18.04
C CYS A 93 -16.95 1.92 -18.40
N THR A 94 -18.12 1.81 -17.78
CA THR A 94 -19.03 0.67 -17.95
C THR A 94 -19.55 0.56 -19.38
N ALA A 95 -19.78 1.67 -20.07
CA ALA A 95 -20.23 1.69 -21.45
C ALA A 95 -19.09 1.48 -22.46
N CYS A 96 -18.11 2.39 -22.49
CA CYS A 96 -17.11 2.41 -23.57
C CYS A 96 -15.86 1.56 -23.28
N LYS A 97 -15.72 1.03 -22.07
CA LYS A 97 -14.55 0.25 -21.60
C LYS A 97 -13.20 0.99 -21.72
N LYS A 98 -13.20 2.33 -21.76
CA LYS A 98 -11.98 3.14 -21.75
C LYS A 98 -11.61 3.59 -20.32
N PRO A 99 -10.32 3.86 -20.04
CA PRO A 99 -9.89 4.49 -18.80
C PRO A 99 -10.45 5.89 -18.63
N PHE A 100 -10.48 6.39 -17.39
CA PHE A 100 -10.92 7.75 -17.05
C PHE A 100 -9.77 8.74 -17.26
N PRO A 101 -9.82 9.64 -18.28
CA PRO A 101 -8.66 10.45 -18.69
C PRO A 101 -8.09 11.37 -17.60
N SER A 102 -8.93 11.79 -16.65
CA SER A 102 -8.55 12.64 -15.50
C SER A 102 -8.76 11.94 -14.16
N GLY A 103 -8.98 10.62 -14.16
CA GLY A 103 -9.40 9.88 -12.97
C GLY A 103 -10.82 10.21 -12.49
N ARG A 104 -11.53 11.13 -13.16
CA ARG A 104 -12.92 11.49 -12.85
C ARG A 104 -13.88 10.48 -13.48
N TYR A 105 -14.82 10.01 -12.67
CA TYR A 105 -15.90 9.11 -13.06
C TYR A 105 -17.20 9.54 -12.40
N TRP A 106 -18.32 9.13 -12.99
CA TRP A 106 -19.67 9.36 -12.49
C TRP A 106 -20.35 8.02 -12.24
N LEU A 107 -21.14 7.92 -11.18
CA LEU A 107 -21.84 6.70 -10.82
C LEU A 107 -23.27 6.73 -11.33
N LEU A 108 -23.65 5.68 -12.05
CA LEU A 108 -25.04 5.40 -12.44
C LEU A 108 -25.36 3.97 -12.01
N ASN A 109 -26.37 3.81 -11.15
CA ASN A 109 -26.74 2.51 -10.55
C ASN A 109 -25.57 1.77 -9.88
N GLY A 110 -24.62 2.50 -9.32
CA GLY A 110 -23.43 1.92 -8.69
C GLY A 110 -22.31 1.54 -9.65
N ASP A 111 -22.47 1.73 -10.96
CA ASP A 111 -21.42 1.47 -11.95
C ASP A 111 -20.71 2.76 -12.39
N PRO A 112 -19.38 2.73 -12.65
CA PRO A 112 -18.63 3.91 -13.04
C PRO A 112 -18.72 4.18 -14.56
N TYR A 113 -18.92 5.44 -14.93
CA TYR A 113 -19.02 5.94 -16.30
C TYR A 113 -18.12 7.16 -16.50
N ASP A 114 -17.61 7.34 -17.72
CA ASP A 114 -17.02 8.63 -18.11
C ASP A 114 -18.14 9.68 -18.30
N ASN A 115 -17.74 10.94 -18.53
CA ASN A 115 -18.70 12.05 -18.60
C ASN A 115 -19.74 11.85 -19.71
N ASP A 116 -19.27 11.52 -20.91
CA ASP A 116 -20.10 11.42 -22.11
C ASP A 116 -21.06 10.23 -21.97
N CYS A 117 -20.56 9.08 -21.54
CA CYS A 117 -21.35 7.88 -21.35
C CYS A 117 -22.35 8.01 -20.20
N TYR A 118 -22.01 8.76 -19.14
CA TYR A 118 -22.93 9.02 -18.02
C TYR A 118 -24.15 9.82 -18.50
N TRP A 119 -23.92 10.92 -19.23
CA TRP A 119 -25.01 11.75 -19.75
C TRP A 119 -25.83 11.02 -20.80
N GLY A 120 -25.18 10.25 -21.69
CA GLY A 120 -25.88 9.40 -22.66
C GLY A 120 -26.83 8.41 -21.97
N ALA A 121 -26.30 7.59 -21.05
CA ALA A 121 -27.10 6.58 -20.37
C ALA A 121 -28.24 7.17 -19.53
N ARG A 122 -28.02 8.32 -18.88
CA ARG A 122 -29.04 9.01 -18.09
C ARG A 122 -30.18 9.56 -18.95
N LEU A 123 -29.86 10.14 -20.11
CA LEU A 123 -30.88 10.67 -21.03
C LEU A 123 -31.74 9.55 -21.62
N ASP A 124 -31.14 8.38 -21.90
CA ASP A 124 -31.88 7.21 -22.38
C ASP A 124 -32.81 6.64 -21.30
N ALA A 125 -32.37 6.57 -20.04
CA ALA A 125 -33.21 6.13 -18.93
C ALA A 125 -34.45 7.02 -18.70
N GLN A 126 -34.34 8.32 -18.98
CA GLN A 126 -35.48 9.26 -18.89
C GLN A 126 -36.47 9.13 -20.05
N ARG A 127 -36.03 8.59 -21.20
CA ARG A 127 -36.90 8.35 -22.36
C ARG A 127 -37.71 7.08 -22.23
N LEU A 128 -37.19 6.07 -21.53
CA LEU A 128 -37.84 4.77 -21.29
C LEU A 128 -38.83 4.79 -20.12
N SER A 129 -39.00 5.93 -19.42
CA SER A 129 -39.93 6.11 -18.31
C SER A 129 -41.21 6.89 -18.70
N LYS A 130 -41.42 7.11 -20.00
CA LYS A 130 -42.65 7.65 -20.61
C LYS A 130 -43.26 6.62 -21.55
#